data_AF-A0AAW5EMF6-F1
#
_entry.id   AF-A0AAW5EMF6-F1
#
_cell.length_a   1.000
_cell.length_b   1.000
_cell.length_c   1.000
_cell.angle_alpha   90.00
_cell.angle_beta   90.00
_cell.angle_gamma   90.00
#
_symmetry.space_group_name_H-M   'P 1'
#
loop_
_entity.id
_entity.type
_entity.pdbx_description
1 polymer ?
#
loop_
_entity_poly.entity_id
_entity_poly.type
_entity_poly.pdbx_seq_one_letter_code
_entity_poly.pdbx_strand_id
1 'polypeptide(L)'
;LKPDLAASWNVSKDGLSYDIFLREDVLWHDGVKFSADDVKFSLEAFKNPKNNSSVYVNFEDIKSIEILNPYHIKITLSKPFPEFLDALSIGMLPKHLLSDKDLNTASFNQNPIGTGPY
;
A
#
# COMPACT_ATOMS: atom_id res chain seq x y z
N LEU A 1 -5.45 -16.25 -2.11
CA LEU A 1 -5.06 -15.17 -1.19
C LEU A 1 -4.48 -15.74 0.10
N LYS A 2 -3.35 -15.22 0.59
CA LYS A 2 -2.74 -15.57 1.89
C LYS A 2 -2.16 -14.29 2.54
N PRO A 3 -2.08 -14.22 3.89
CA PRO A 3 -1.35 -13.16 4.58
C PRO A 3 0.12 -13.05 4.14
N ASP A 4 0.63 -11.82 4.06
CA ASP A 4 2.02 -11.48 3.79
C ASP A 4 2.45 -10.31 4.69
N LEU A 5 2.42 -9.06 4.20
CA LEU A 5 2.60 -7.85 5.02
C LEU A 5 1.39 -7.57 5.92
N ALA A 6 0.19 -7.84 5.40
CA ALA A 6 -1.03 -7.86 6.19
C ALA A 6 -1.11 -9.17 6.99
N ALA A 7 -1.29 -9.07 8.30
CA ALA A 7 -1.55 -10.20 9.18
C ALA A 7 -2.98 -10.73 9.00
N SER A 8 -3.94 -9.83 8.80
CA SER A 8 -5.35 -10.15 8.54
C SER A 8 -6.09 -8.96 7.94
N TRP A 9 -7.34 -9.18 7.51
CA TRP A 9 -8.22 -8.12 7.05
C TRP A 9 -9.70 -8.46 7.29
N ASN A 10 -10.53 -7.44 7.39
CA ASN A 10 -11.99 -7.55 7.37
C ASN A 10 -12.56 -6.74 6.20
N VAL A 11 -13.58 -7.30 5.55
CA VAL A 11 -14.30 -6.63 4.46
C VAL A 11 -15.74 -6.40 4.91
N SER A 12 -16.26 -5.18 4.71
CA SER A 12 -17.66 -4.88 5.01
C SER A 12 -18.62 -5.65 4.10
N LYS A 13 -19.86 -5.83 4.54
CA LYS A 13 -20.87 -6.59 3.79
C LYS A 13 -21.18 -6.03 2.40
N ASP A 14 -21.03 -4.71 2.24
CA ASP A 14 -21.21 -4.01 0.96
C ASP A 14 -19.96 -4.02 0.07
N GLY A 15 -18.84 -4.57 0.55
CA GLY A 15 -17.58 -4.65 -0.20
C GLY A 15 -16.87 -3.31 -0.38
N LEU A 16 -17.23 -2.28 0.40
CA LEU A 16 -16.70 -0.93 0.26
C LEU A 16 -15.61 -0.57 1.27
N SER A 17 -15.59 -1.20 2.44
CA SER A 17 -14.62 -0.92 3.50
C SER A 17 -13.73 -2.12 3.77
N TYR A 18 -12.43 -1.87 3.84
CA TYR A 18 -11.39 -2.85 4.10
C TYR A 18 -10.57 -2.39 5.29
N ASP A 19 -10.71 -3.08 6.41
CA ASP A 19 -9.85 -2.92 7.57
C ASP A 19 -8.67 -3.90 7.42
N ILE A 20 -7.48 -3.38 7.22
CA ILE A 20 -6.25 -4.16 7.05
C ILE A 20 -5.40 -4.04 8.32
N PHE A 21 -5.02 -5.18 8.88
CA PHE A 21 -4.15 -5.28 10.05
C PHE A 21 -2.77 -5.74 9.59
N LEU A 22 -1.75 -4.95 9.89
CA LEU A 22 -0.37 -5.18 9.44
C LEU A 22 0.41 -5.99 10.47
N ARG A 23 1.45 -6.67 10.00
CA ARG A 23 2.47 -7.26 10.87
C ARG A 23 3.32 -6.18 11.53
N GLU A 24 3.77 -6.45 12.75
CA GLU A 24 4.60 -5.52 13.55
C GLU A 24 6.10 -5.85 13.50
N ASP A 25 6.46 -6.99 12.91
CA ASP A 25 7.82 -7.56 12.88
C ASP A 25 8.53 -7.36 11.54
N VAL A 26 7.96 -6.57 10.63
CA VAL A 26 8.51 -6.36 9.29
C VAL A 26 9.46 -5.16 9.25
N LEU A 27 10.62 -5.39 8.63
CA LEU A 27 11.62 -4.37 8.34
C LEU A 27 11.77 -4.23 6.82
N TRP A 28 11.99 -3.01 6.38
CA TRP A 28 12.59 -2.71 5.08
C TRP A 28 14.03 -3.23 5.04
N HIS A 29 14.60 -3.44 3.85
CA HIS A 29 15.99 -3.92 3.70
C HIS A 29 17.04 -2.99 4.31
N ASP A 30 16.71 -1.72 4.55
CA ASP A 30 17.57 -0.75 5.25
C ASP A 30 17.38 -0.72 6.78
N GLY A 31 16.54 -1.60 7.31
CA GLY A 31 16.29 -1.76 8.75
C GLY A 31 15.20 -0.86 9.32
N VAL A 32 14.59 0.03 8.52
CA VAL A 32 13.45 0.84 8.97
C VAL A 32 12.22 -0.07 9.13
N LYS A 33 11.39 0.19 10.15
CA LYS A 33 10.15 -0.57 10.36
C LYS A 33 9.10 -0.24 9.31
N PHE A 34 8.46 -1.27 8.77
CA PHE A 34 7.27 -1.11 7.92
C PHE A 34 6.05 -0.73 8.76
N SER A 35 5.19 0.14 8.23
CA SER A 35 3.98 0.60 8.93
C SER A 35 2.84 1.02 7.99
N ALA A 36 1.69 1.36 8.57
CA ALA A 36 0.52 1.88 7.85
C ALA A 36 0.82 3.17 7.08
N ASP A 37 1.83 3.94 7.48
CA ASP A 37 2.32 5.10 6.73
C ASP A 37 2.82 4.72 5.34
N ASP A 38 3.52 3.59 5.21
CA ASP A 38 4.05 3.09 3.95
C ASP A 38 2.91 2.60 3.05
N VAL A 39 1.93 1.90 3.63
CA VAL A 39 0.74 1.45 2.88
C VAL A 39 -0.03 2.64 2.33
N LYS A 40 -0.31 3.64 3.18
CA LYS A 40 -1.00 4.85 2.74
C LYS A 40 -0.24 5.56 1.62
N PHE A 41 1.06 5.77 1.82
CA PHE A 41 1.92 6.40 0.82
C PHE A 41 1.88 5.65 -0.51
N SER A 42 1.99 4.33 -0.48
CA SER A 42 1.99 3.47 -1.68
C SER A 42 0.69 3.60 -2.46
N LEU A 43 -0.45 3.46 -1.80
CA LEU A 43 -1.76 3.53 -2.44
C LEU A 43 -2.05 4.93 -3.00
N GLU A 44 -1.66 5.98 -2.27
CA GLU A 44 -1.73 7.36 -2.76
C GLU A 44 -0.81 7.58 -3.97
N ALA A 45 0.38 6.99 -3.97
CA ALA A 45 1.30 7.04 -5.08
C ALA A 45 0.76 6.32 -6.32
N PHE A 46 0.15 5.14 -6.17
CA PHE A 46 -0.40 4.37 -7.28
C PHE A 46 -1.60 5.06 -7.93
N LYS A 47 -2.46 5.71 -7.14
CA LYS A 47 -3.63 6.45 -7.66
C LYS A 47 -3.35 7.90 -8.03
N ASN A 48 -2.08 8.35 -7.96
CA ASN A 48 -1.71 9.69 -8.38
C ASN A 48 -1.42 9.71 -9.90
N PRO A 49 -2.20 10.44 -10.71
CA PRO A 49 -2.01 10.46 -12.16
C PRO A 49 -0.65 11.02 -12.60
N LYS A 50 0.04 11.81 -11.75
CA LYS A 50 1.38 12.33 -12.06
C LYS A 50 2.48 11.25 -12.03
N ASN A 51 2.23 10.11 -11.39
CA ASN A 51 3.20 9.04 -11.25
C ASN A 51 3.14 8.03 -12.40
N ASN A 52 2.21 8.18 -13.35
CA ASN A 52 2.04 7.31 -14.51
C ASN A 52 2.05 5.81 -14.15
N SER A 53 1.48 5.47 -13.00
CA SER A 53 1.50 4.11 -12.46
C SER A 53 0.75 3.15 -13.39
N SER A 54 1.39 2.04 -13.77
CA SER A 54 0.77 0.99 -14.58
C SER A 54 -0.42 0.30 -13.89
N VAL A 55 -0.52 0.45 -12.57
CA VAL A 55 -1.60 -0.12 -11.74
C VAL A 55 -2.63 0.92 -11.29
N TYR A 56 -2.60 2.14 -11.83
CA TYR A 56 -3.53 3.21 -11.46
C TYR A 56 -4.99 2.74 -11.43
N VAL A 57 -5.42 2.01 -12.46
CA VAL A 57 -6.80 1.51 -12.60
C VAL A 57 -7.23 0.56 -11.47
N ASN A 58 -6.29 -0.10 -10.80
CA ASN A 58 -6.59 -0.99 -9.68
C ASN A 58 -6.89 -0.21 -8.38
N PHE A 59 -6.53 1.08 -8.32
CA PHE A 59 -6.56 1.90 -7.11
C PHE A 59 -7.34 3.21 -7.28
N GLU A 60 -7.83 3.52 -8.48
CA GLU A 60 -8.55 4.76 -8.79
C GLU A 60 -9.86 4.92 -7.98
N ASP A 61 -10.50 3.80 -7.63
CA ASP A 61 -11.73 3.78 -6.84
C ASP A 61 -11.50 3.95 -5.34
N ILE A 62 -10.26 4.10 -4.87
CA ILE A 62 -10.01 4.40 -3.45
C ILE A 62 -10.52 5.80 -3.12
N LYS A 63 -11.58 5.85 -2.32
CA LYS A 63 -12.22 7.06 -1.80
C LYS A 63 -11.46 7.64 -0.60
N SER A 64 -11.11 6.81 0.39
CA SER A 64 -10.34 7.26 1.57
C SER A 64 -9.36 6.20 2.07
N ILE A 65 -8.28 6.68 2.68
CA ILE A 65 -7.29 5.86 3.38
C ILE A 65 -7.04 6.50 4.76
N GLU A 66 -7.46 5.80 5.80
CA GLU A 66 -7.44 6.24 7.19
C GLU A 66 -6.47 5.37 7.99
N ILE A 67 -5.43 5.98 8.55
CA ILE A 67 -4.52 5.30 9.47
C ILE A 67 -5.14 5.42 10.86
N LEU A 68 -5.59 4.29 11.41
CA LEU A 68 -6.17 4.24 12.75
C LEU A 68 -5.08 4.09 13.81
N ASN A 69 -4.00 3.36 13.49
CA ASN A 69 -2.75 3.28 14.23
C ASN A 69 -1.63 2.76 13.30
N PRO A 70 -0.37 2.63 13.75
CA PRO A 70 0.75 2.19 12.89
C PRO A 70 0.57 0.83 12.21
N TYR A 71 -0.34 -0.02 12.69
CA TYR A 71 -0.57 -1.37 12.16
C TYR A 71 -2.03 -1.63 11.79
N HIS A 72 -2.87 -0.59 11.74
CA HIS A 72 -4.27 -0.72 11.34
C HIS A 72 -4.63 0.43 10.40
N ILE A 73 -4.97 0.05 9.18
CA ILE A 73 -5.37 0.97 8.13
C ILE A 73 -6.74 0.59 7.59
N LYS A 74 -7.61 1.59 7.43
CA LYS A 74 -8.93 1.43 6.84
C LYS A 74 -8.95 2.07 5.46
N ILE A 75 -9.35 1.30 4.46
CA ILE A 75 -9.49 1.73 3.08
C ILE A 75 -10.97 1.71 2.72
N THR A 76 -11.47 2.81 2.18
CA THR A 76 -12.86 2.90 1.68
C THR A 76 -12.84 3.10 0.17
N LEU A 77 -13.63 2.31 -0.56
CA LEU A 77 -13.82 2.41 -2.00
C LEU A 77 -15.06 3.24 -2.36
N SER A 78 -15.06 3.83 -3.54
CA SER A 78 -16.21 4.53 -4.14
C SER A 78 -17.26 3.56 -4.67
N LYS A 79 -16.83 2.37 -5.10
CA LYS A 79 -17.63 1.27 -5.63
C LYS A 79 -17.01 -0.08 -5.25
N PRO A 80 -17.79 -1.18 -5.19
CA PRO A 80 -17.23 -2.49 -4.87
C PRO A 80 -16.24 -2.92 -5.96
N PHE A 81 -15.10 -3.48 -5.55
CA PHE A 81 -14.09 -4.07 -6.43
C PHE A 81 -13.66 -5.43 -5.87
N PRO A 82 -14.24 -6.54 -6.36
CA PRO A 82 -13.99 -7.88 -5.82
C PRO A 82 -12.51 -8.29 -5.83
N GLU A 83 -11.74 -7.81 -6.81
CA GLU A 83 -10.32 -8.11 -6.99
C GLU A 83 -9.40 -7.21 -6.16
N PHE A 84 -9.94 -6.33 -5.30
CA PHE A 84 -9.13 -5.36 -4.56
C PHE A 84 -8.09 -6.01 -3.65
N LEU A 85 -8.42 -7.13 -3.01
CA LEU A 85 -7.45 -7.88 -2.20
C LEU A 85 -6.32 -8.49 -3.04
N ASP A 86 -6.61 -8.93 -4.27
CA ASP A 86 -5.59 -9.41 -5.19
C ASP A 86 -4.72 -8.25 -5.68
N ALA A 87 -5.31 -7.08 -5.95
CA ALA A 87 -4.56 -5.87 -6.30
C ALA A 87 -3.59 -5.42 -5.19
N LEU A 88 -3.96 -5.61 -3.92
CA LEU A 88 -3.11 -5.33 -2.76
C LEU A 88 -1.91 -6.29 -2.61
N SER A 89 -1.78 -7.31 -3.46
CA SER A 89 -0.56 -8.15 -3.52
C SER A 89 0.64 -7.44 -4.13
N ILE A 90 0.46 -6.23 -4.68
CA ILE A 90 1.57 -5.41 -5.17
C ILE A 90 2.54 -5.04 -4.05
N GLY A 91 3.82 -4.91 -4.38
CA GLY A 91 4.84 -4.44 -3.44
C GLY A 91 4.53 -3.06 -2.90
N MET A 92 4.68 -2.89 -1.58
CA MET A 92 4.60 -1.58 -0.94
C MET A 92 5.88 -0.77 -1.20
N LEU A 93 5.76 0.56 -1.14
CA LEU A 93 6.82 1.53 -1.33
C LEU A 93 7.25 2.16 0.00
N PRO A 94 8.56 2.34 0.25
CA PRO A 94 9.07 2.95 1.48
C PRO A 94 8.87 4.46 1.50
N LYS A 95 7.95 4.95 2.34
CA LYS A 95 7.63 6.39 2.43
C LYS A 95 8.86 7.23 2.79
N HIS A 96 9.73 6.71 3.67
CA HIS A 96 10.91 7.42 4.16
C HIS A 96 11.97 7.69 3.09
N LEU A 97 11.95 6.94 1.98
CA LEU A 97 12.89 7.14 0.85
C LEU A 97 12.28 7.92 -0.32
N LEU A 98 10.94 7.90 -0.43
CA LEU A 98 10.25 8.28 -1.66
C LEU A 98 9.28 9.46 -1.51
N SER A 99 8.94 9.89 -0.30
CA SER A 99 7.92 10.94 -0.08
C SER A 99 8.27 12.31 -0.65
N ASP A 100 9.56 12.60 -0.89
CA ASP A 100 10.05 13.84 -1.47
C ASP A 100 10.59 13.67 -2.90
N LYS A 101 10.36 12.51 -3.53
CA LYS A 101 10.93 12.15 -4.85
C LYS A 101 9.89 12.18 -5.96
N ASP A 102 10.37 12.42 -7.18
CA ASP A 102 9.61 12.08 -8.39
C ASP A 102 9.76 10.58 -8.68
N LEU A 103 8.68 9.83 -8.47
CA LEU A 103 8.68 8.37 -8.62
C LEU A 103 8.95 7.92 -10.06
N ASN A 104 8.72 8.79 -11.06
CA ASN A 104 9.01 8.46 -12.46
C ASN A 104 10.52 8.36 -12.72
N THR A 105 11.33 9.11 -11.96
CA THR A 105 12.76 9.32 -12.27
C THR A 105 13.71 9.07 -11.09
N ALA A 106 13.18 8.72 -9.91
CA ALA A 106 13.98 8.47 -8.72
C ALA A 106 15.05 7.40 -8.95
N SER A 107 16.26 7.64 -8.45
CA SER A 107 17.36 6.66 -8.47
C SER A 107 17.04 5.36 -7.71
N PHE A 108 16.03 5.41 -6.84
CA PHE A 108 15.41 4.25 -6.20
C PHE A 108 14.99 3.19 -7.23
N ASN A 109 14.54 3.60 -8.41
CA ASN A 109 14.07 2.68 -9.47
C ASN A 109 15.19 1.77 -9.99
N GLN A 110 16.46 2.12 -9.77
CA GLN A 110 17.63 1.28 -10.08
C GLN A 110 18.29 0.67 -8.83
N ASN A 111 17.91 1.12 -7.64
CA ASN A 111 18.47 0.69 -6.35
C ASN A 111 17.33 0.53 -5.33
N PRO A 112 16.42 -0.45 -5.55
CA PRO A 112 15.21 -0.57 -4.75
C PRO A 112 15.54 -1.05 -3.33
N ILE A 113 14.75 -0.59 -2.38
CA ILE A 113 14.67 -1.12 -1.01
C ILE A 113 13.26 -1.63 -0.80
N GLY A 114 13.14 -2.91 -0.47
CA GLY A 114 11.88 -3.61 -0.33
C GLY A 114 11.70 -4.24 1.06
N THR A 115 10.60 -4.98 1.20
CA THR A 115 10.34 -5.90 2.33
C THR A 115 10.34 -7.37 1.88
N GLY A 116 10.67 -7.62 0.60
CA GLY A 116 10.76 -8.96 0.01
C GLY A 116 11.97 -9.75 0.53
N PRO A 117 12.08 -11.04 0.17
CA PRO A 117 13.18 -11.89 0.65
C PRO A 117 14.57 -11.54 0.09
N TYR A 118 14.64 -10.75 -1.00
CA TYR A 118 15.86 -10.28 -1.67
C TYR A 118 15.67 -8.88 -2.23
#